data_AF-A0A950E7G8-F1
#
_entry.id   AF-A0A950E7G8-F1
#
_cell.length_a   1.000
_cell.length_b   1.000
_cell.length_c   1.000
_cell.angle_alpha   90.00
_cell.angle_beta   90.00
_cell.angle_gamma   90.00
#
_symmetry.space_group_name_H-M   'P 1'
#
loop_
_entity.id
_entity.type
_entity.pdbx_description
1 polymer ?
#
loop_
_entity_poly.entity_id
_entity_poly.type
_entity_poly.pdbx_seq_one_letter_code
_entity_poly.pdbx_strand_id
1 'polypeptide(L)'
;MSIYTVIDKLEGTIKEGVWLPFGARIVSQDRLLDLVEKLRSSLPDEVSRAKAVTKDKDRLIEDARAQATAMVAEASAAKTQLLDDSEITRQATERAAQILAQAEAHAQEVRRGADEYADGVLASLDASLGNALAAVHKGREQLASDLSSNGAPATRARS
;
A
#
# COMPACT_ATOMS: atom_id res chain seq x y z
N MET A 1 -29.01 5.91 -54.49
CA MET A 1 -29.28 7.30 -54.88
C MET A 1 -29.65 8.02 -53.59
N SER A 2 -28.99 9.12 -53.24
CA SER A 2 -29.29 9.80 -51.98
C SER A 2 -30.70 10.39 -52.04
N ILE A 3 -31.43 10.37 -50.93
CA ILE A 3 -32.75 10.98 -50.82
C ILE A 3 -32.77 12.42 -51.32
N TYR A 4 -31.69 13.16 -51.03
CA TYR A 4 -31.47 14.53 -51.50
C TYR A 4 -31.50 14.61 -53.04
N THR A 5 -30.90 13.65 -53.75
CA THR A 5 -30.92 13.61 -55.22
C THR A 5 -32.32 13.38 -55.80
N VAL A 6 -33.21 12.67 -55.08
CA VAL A 6 -34.61 12.47 -55.52
C VAL A 6 -35.42 13.74 -55.29
N ILE A 7 -35.18 14.41 -54.16
CA ILE A 7 -35.80 15.72 -53.83
C ILE A 7 -35.34 16.79 -54.82
N ASP A 8 -34.04 16.89 -55.11
CA ASP A 8 -33.48 17.85 -56.08
C ASP A 8 -34.05 17.63 -57.49
N LYS A 9 -34.26 16.37 -57.88
CA LYS A 9 -34.88 16.02 -59.16
C LYS A 9 -36.38 16.32 -59.19
N LEU A 10 -37.08 16.14 -58.08
CA LEU A 10 -38.48 16.52 -57.94
C LEU A 10 -38.63 18.04 -58.04
N GLU A 11 -37.79 18.77 -57.33
CA GLU A 11 -37.75 20.23 -57.37
C GLU A 11 -37.39 20.75 -58.77
N GLY A 12 -36.40 20.14 -59.43
CA GLY A 12 -36.03 20.43 -60.81
C GLY A 12 -37.17 20.17 -61.79
N THR A 13 -37.84 19.02 -61.68
CA THR A 13 -38.98 18.65 -62.56
C THR A 13 -40.17 19.62 -62.38
N ILE A 14 -40.40 20.10 -61.16
CA ILE A 14 -41.42 21.12 -60.89
C ILE A 14 -41.00 22.49 -61.45
N LYS A 15 -39.72 22.86 -61.36
CA LYS A 15 -39.17 24.13 -61.90
C LYS A 15 -39.07 24.14 -63.43
N GLU A 16 -38.84 23.00 -64.07
CA GLU A 16 -38.72 22.88 -65.53
C GLU A 16 -40.08 22.73 -66.23
N GLY A 17 -41.17 22.55 -65.47
CA GLY A 17 -42.53 22.45 -66.01
C GLY A 17 -42.94 23.67 -66.84
N VAL A 18 -43.70 23.43 -67.91
CA VAL A 18 -44.15 24.47 -68.85
C VAL A 18 -45.07 25.44 -68.11
N TRP A 19 -44.70 26.72 -68.11
CA TRP A 19 -45.47 27.79 -67.47
C TRP A 19 -46.66 28.21 -68.33
N LEU A 20 -47.85 28.28 -67.73
CA LEU A 20 -49.08 28.77 -68.33
C LEU A 20 -49.54 30.09 -67.67
N PRO A 21 -50.38 30.89 -68.36
CA PRO A 21 -51.03 32.05 -67.73
C PRO A 21 -51.90 31.64 -66.52
N PHE A 22 -52.12 32.58 -65.60
CA PHE A 22 -52.79 32.39 -64.30
C PHE A 22 -52.00 31.58 -63.25
N GLY A 23 -50.68 31.43 -63.42
CA GLY A 23 -49.82 30.82 -62.38
C GLY A 23 -49.83 29.29 -62.35
N ALA A 24 -50.43 28.65 -63.36
CA ALA A 24 -50.45 27.20 -63.50
C ALA A 24 -49.17 26.70 -64.21
N ARG A 25 -48.72 25.49 -63.84
CA ARG A 25 -47.55 24.86 -64.42
C ARG A 25 -47.87 23.41 -64.80
N ILE A 26 -47.60 23.03 -66.04
CA ILE A 26 -47.79 21.65 -66.50
C ILE A 26 -46.51 20.87 -66.20
N VAL A 27 -46.68 19.78 -65.45
CA VAL A 27 -45.61 18.85 -65.11
C VAL A 27 -46.03 17.45 -65.53
N SER A 28 -45.09 16.62 -65.99
CA SER A 28 -45.36 15.23 -66.36
C SER A 28 -45.78 14.43 -65.14
N GLN A 29 -47.05 14.03 -65.09
CA GLN A 29 -47.63 13.23 -64.02
C GLN A 29 -46.82 11.94 -63.78
N ASP A 30 -46.46 11.22 -64.85
CA ASP A 30 -45.73 9.95 -64.74
C ASP A 30 -44.35 10.12 -64.08
N ARG A 31 -43.59 11.17 -64.46
CA ARG A 31 -42.28 11.45 -63.87
C ARG A 31 -42.39 11.85 -62.39
N LEU A 32 -43.45 12.59 -62.05
CA LEU A 32 -43.67 13.04 -60.68
C LEU A 32 -44.06 11.87 -59.78
N LEU A 33 -44.93 10.97 -60.26
CA LEU A 33 -45.29 9.73 -59.57
C LEU A 33 -44.09 8.80 -59.39
N ASP A 34 -43.24 8.64 -60.40
CA ASP A 34 -42.01 7.85 -60.30
C ASP A 34 -41.04 8.38 -59.23
N LEU A 35 -40.89 9.71 -59.15
CA LEU A 35 -40.04 10.36 -58.15
C LEU A 35 -40.62 10.23 -56.75
N VAL A 36 -41.94 10.37 -56.60
CA VAL A 36 -42.65 10.16 -55.32
C VAL A 36 -42.54 8.72 -54.86
N GLU A 37 -42.65 7.73 -55.76
CA GLU A 37 -42.53 6.31 -55.41
C GLU A 37 -41.07 5.94 -55.02
N LYS A 38 -40.08 6.52 -55.71
CA LYS A 38 -38.67 6.41 -55.32
C LYS A 38 -38.38 7.06 -53.97
N LEU A 39 -39.00 8.21 -53.68
CA LEU A 39 -38.89 8.87 -52.38
C LEU A 39 -39.55 8.00 -51.29
N ARG A 40 -40.74 7.46 -51.56
CA ARG A 40 -41.49 6.59 -50.64
C ARG A 40 -40.76 5.29 -50.32
N SER A 41 -40.03 4.72 -51.28
CA SER A 41 -39.25 3.50 -51.08
C SER A 41 -37.90 3.73 -50.39
N SER A 42 -37.25 4.89 -50.61
CA SER A 42 -35.92 5.19 -50.04
C SER A 42 -35.95 5.91 -48.68
N LEU A 43 -37.01 6.65 -48.36
CA LEU A 43 -37.20 7.35 -47.09
C LEU A 43 -37.14 6.42 -45.86
N PRO A 44 -37.89 5.30 -45.81
CA PRO A 44 -37.93 4.43 -44.63
C PRO A 44 -36.56 3.87 -44.28
N ASP A 45 -35.78 3.49 -45.30
CA ASP A 45 -34.44 2.92 -45.13
C ASP A 45 -33.46 3.93 -44.53
N GLU A 46 -33.49 5.19 -44.98
CA GLU A 46 -32.62 6.24 -44.46
C GLU A 46 -32.99 6.61 -43.01
N VAL A 47 -34.29 6.72 -42.72
CA VAL A 47 -34.78 6.98 -41.35
C VAL A 47 -34.44 5.81 -40.43
N SER A 48 -34.56 4.57 -40.92
CA SER A 48 -34.18 3.36 -40.16
C SER A 48 -32.69 3.35 -39.84
N ARG A 49 -31.82 3.65 -40.81
CA ARG A 49 -30.37 3.80 -40.61
C ARG A 49 -30.06 4.87 -39.58
N ALA A 50 -30.66 6.05 -39.68
CA ALA A 50 -30.42 7.14 -38.73
C ALA A 50 -30.83 6.75 -37.28
N LYS A 51 -31.95 6.04 -37.13
CA LYS A 51 -32.40 5.51 -35.83
C LYS A 51 -31.43 4.45 -35.28
N ALA A 52 -30.94 3.55 -36.14
CA ALA A 52 -29.97 2.53 -35.76
C ALA A 52 -28.67 3.16 -35.26
N VAL A 53 -28.11 4.14 -36.00
CA VAL A 53 -26.90 4.86 -35.59
C VAL A 53 -27.09 5.58 -34.25
N THR A 54 -28.25 6.19 -34.03
CA THR A 54 -28.56 6.85 -32.76
C THR A 54 -28.58 5.85 -31.60
N LYS A 55 -29.25 4.71 -31.80
CA LYS A 55 -29.32 3.62 -30.80
C LYS A 55 -27.94 3.05 -30.49
N ASP A 56 -27.11 2.83 -31.51
CA ASP A 56 -25.76 2.31 -31.34
C ASP A 56 -24.87 3.30 -30.59
N LYS A 57 -25.02 4.60 -30.86
CA LYS A 57 -24.32 5.66 -30.14
C LYS A 57 -24.73 5.68 -28.66
N ASP A 58 -26.03 5.59 -28.38
CA ASP A 58 -26.53 5.58 -27.00
C ASP A 58 -26.03 4.36 -26.24
N ARG A 59 -26.02 3.17 -26.88
CA ARG A 59 -25.44 1.96 -26.31
C ARG A 59 -23.94 2.10 -26.05
N LEU A 60 -23.20 2.67 -26.99
CA LEU A 60 -21.77 2.91 -26.83
C LEU A 60 -21.47 3.85 -25.67
N ILE A 61 -22.28 4.90 -25.48
CA ILE A 61 -22.15 5.84 -24.36
C ILE A 61 -22.44 5.13 -23.04
N GLU A 62 -23.47 4.28 -23.00
CA GLU A 62 -23.80 3.50 -21.81
C GLU A 62 -22.68 2.52 -21.44
N ASP A 63 -22.17 1.77 -22.41
CA ASP A 63 -21.04 0.84 -22.24
C ASP A 63 -19.78 1.58 -21.76
N ALA A 64 -19.46 2.74 -22.37
CA ALA A 64 -18.32 3.55 -21.97
C ALA A 64 -18.47 4.10 -20.54
N ARG A 65 -19.68 4.51 -20.15
CA ARG A 65 -19.95 4.96 -18.77
C ARG A 65 -19.81 3.82 -17.78
N ALA A 66 -20.35 2.64 -18.09
CA ALA A 66 -20.22 1.46 -17.24
C ALA A 66 -18.75 1.06 -17.06
N GLN A 67 -17.96 1.06 -18.13
CA GLN A 67 -16.52 0.79 -18.07
C GLN A 67 -15.78 1.85 -17.25
N ALA A 68 -16.08 3.14 -17.44
CA ALA A 68 -15.45 4.20 -16.66
C ALA A 68 -15.77 4.06 -15.16
N THR A 69 -17.01 3.75 -14.80
CA THR A 69 -17.41 3.51 -13.41
C THR A 69 -16.69 2.29 -12.83
N ALA A 70 -16.60 1.19 -13.59
CA ALA A 70 -15.88 -0.01 -13.16
C ALA A 70 -14.39 0.28 -12.92
N MET A 71 -13.75 1.00 -13.84
CA MET A 71 -12.33 1.38 -13.73
C MET A 71 -12.08 2.27 -12.51
N VAL A 72 -12.96 3.24 -12.23
CA VAL A 72 -12.84 4.08 -11.03
C VAL A 72 -13.03 3.27 -9.76
N ALA A 73 -13.98 2.33 -9.73
CA ALA A 73 -14.20 1.44 -8.59
C ALA A 73 -12.98 0.55 -8.32
N GLU A 74 -12.41 -0.06 -9.36
CA GLU A 74 -11.20 -0.88 -9.27
C GLU A 74 -10.00 -0.06 -8.78
N ALA A 75 -9.76 1.11 -9.37
CA ALA A 75 -8.68 2.00 -8.94
C ALA A 75 -8.84 2.46 -7.48
N SER A 76 -10.07 2.74 -7.04
CA SER A 76 -10.34 3.09 -5.65
C SER A 76 -10.08 1.92 -4.70
N ALA A 77 -10.48 0.69 -5.08
CA ALA A 77 -10.23 -0.50 -4.27
C ALA A 77 -8.71 -0.77 -4.14
N ALA A 78 -7.98 -0.70 -5.25
CA ALA A 78 -6.52 -0.86 -5.27
C ALA A 78 -5.82 0.21 -4.41
N LYS A 79 -6.28 1.46 -4.47
CA LYS A 79 -5.76 2.54 -3.62
C LYS A 79 -5.95 2.24 -2.13
N THR A 80 -7.15 1.80 -1.73
CA THR A 80 -7.42 1.44 -0.32
C THR A 80 -6.49 0.32 0.13
N GLN A 81 -6.36 -0.73 -0.67
CA GLN A 81 -5.46 -1.85 -0.34
C GLN A 81 -4.00 -1.40 -0.19
N LEU A 82 -3.50 -0.54 -1.08
CA LEU A 82 -2.13 -0.02 -0.98
C LEU A 82 -1.92 0.83 0.28
N LEU A 83 -2.91 1.62 0.69
CA LEU A 83 -2.84 2.39 1.93
C LEU A 83 -2.86 1.48 3.15
N ASP A 84 -3.70 0.44 3.14
CA ASP A 84 -3.77 -0.55 4.22
C ASP A 84 -2.42 -1.30 4.33
N ASP A 85 -1.86 -1.77 3.22
CA ASP A 85 -0.57 -2.45 3.18
C ASP A 85 0.57 -1.53 3.67
N SER A 86 0.55 -0.25 3.26
CA SER A 86 1.53 0.73 3.72
C SER A 86 1.40 1.01 5.22
N GLU A 87 0.18 1.12 5.74
CA GLU A 87 -0.06 1.37 7.15
C GLU A 87 0.32 0.15 8.01
N ILE A 88 0.00 -1.06 7.56
CA ILE A 88 0.44 -2.31 8.20
C ILE A 88 1.97 -2.36 8.23
N THR A 89 2.63 -2.04 7.12
CA THR A 89 4.10 -2.05 7.03
C THR A 89 4.72 -1.00 7.95
N ARG A 90 4.15 0.21 8.00
CA ARG A 90 4.59 1.27 8.92
C ARG A 90 4.45 0.83 10.38
N GLN A 91 3.28 0.32 10.77
CA GLN A 91 3.03 -0.17 12.12
C GLN A 91 3.95 -1.35 12.49
N ALA A 92 4.20 -2.27 11.57
CA ALA A 92 5.11 -3.39 11.77
C ALA A 92 6.55 -2.89 12.02
N THR A 93 7.00 -1.90 11.25
CA THR A 93 8.32 -1.28 11.41
C THR A 93 8.45 -0.56 12.76
N GLU A 94 7.44 0.19 13.17
CA GLU A 94 7.41 0.86 14.48
C GLU A 94 7.44 -0.14 15.64
N ARG A 95 6.63 -1.20 15.56
CA ARG A 95 6.65 -2.28 16.56
C ARG A 95 8.00 -2.99 16.61
N ALA A 96 8.60 -3.28 15.46
CA ALA A 96 9.91 -3.91 15.40
C ALA A 96 10.99 -3.02 16.07
N ALA A 97 10.97 -1.72 15.80
CA ALA A 97 11.88 -0.77 16.45
C ALA A 97 11.67 -0.72 17.98
N GLN A 98 10.42 -0.74 18.44
CA GLN A 98 10.09 -0.80 19.86
C GLN A 98 10.59 -2.09 20.52
N ILE A 99 10.39 -3.24 19.89
CA ILE A 99 10.86 -4.54 20.38
C ILE A 99 12.39 -4.54 20.48
N LEU A 100 13.09 -4.04 19.46
CA LEU A 100 14.55 -3.94 19.47
C LEU A 100 15.04 -3.03 20.60
N ALA A 101 14.45 -1.85 20.77
CA ALA A 101 14.81 -0.94 21.86
C ALA A 101 14.57 -1.56 23.24
N GLN A 102 13.46 -2.26 23.43
CA GLN A 102 13.16 -2.99 24.67
C GLN A 102 14.15 -4.12 24.92
N ALA A 103 14.48 -4.90 23.89
CA ALA A 103 15.44 -6.00 23.98
C ALA A 103 16.85 -5.48 24.32
N GLU A 104 17.28 -4.38 23.71
CA GLU A 104 18.56 -3.73 24.01
C GLU A 104 18.61 -3.21 25.45
N ALA A 105 17.56 -2.53 25.91
CA ALA A 105 17.47 -2.05 27.28
C ALA A 105 17.50 -3.20 28.29
N HIS A 106 16.74 -4.27 28.04
CA HIS A 106 16.73 -5.44 28.90
C HIS A 106 18.08 -6.16 28.90
N ALA A 107 18.75 -6.27 27.75
CA ALA A 107 20.09 -6.85 27.68
C ALA A 107 21.14 -6.03 28.45
N GLN A 108 21.04 -4.69 28.42
CA GLN A 108 21.88 -3.83 29.25
C GLN A 108 21.61 -4.03 30.75
N GLU A 109 20.35 -4.11 31.14
CA GLU A 109 19.96 -4.34 32.53
C GLU A 109 20.46 -5.69 33.05
N VAL A 110 20.31 -6.77 32.27
CA VAL A 110 20.81 -8.10 32.61
C VAL A 110 22.33 -8.10 32.75
N ARG A 111 23.06 -7.44 31.83
CA ARG A 111 24.52 -7.32 31.93
C ARG A 111 24.93 -6.59 33.20
N ARG A 112 24.32 -5.44 33.48
CA ARG A 112 24.59 -4.67 34.70
C ARG A 112 24.33 -5.50 35.96
N GLY A 113 23.21 -6.21 36.01
CA GLY A 113 22.89 -7.08 37.15
C GLY A 113 23.88 -8.24 37.30
N ALA A 114 24.37 -8.81 36.20
CA ALA A 114 25.40 -9.85 36.23
C ALA A 114 26.75 -9.32 36.72
N ASP A 115 27.16 -8.12 36.27
CA ASP A 115 28.38 -7.46 36.72
C ASP A 115 28.31 -7.13 38.22
N GLU A 116 27.19 -6.55 38.69
CA GLU A 116 26.96 -6.27 40.11
C GLU A 116 26.98 -7.54 40.98
N TYR A 117 26.40 -8.64 40.48
CA TYR A 117 26.45 -9.93 41.15
C TYR A 117 27.89 -10.47 41.23
N ALA A 118 28.64 -10.42 40.12
CA ALA A 118 30.02 -10.87 40.07
C ALA A 118 30.90 -10.09 41.04
N ASP A 119 30.77 -8.76 41.08
CA ASP A 119 31.48 -7.90 42.03
C ASP A 119 31.14 -8.27 43.48
N GLY A 120 29.86 -8.52 43.79
CA GLY A 120 29.45 -8.95 45.13
C GLY A 120 30.05 -10.29 45.56
N VAL A 121 30.11 -11.26 44.64
CA VAL A 121 30.73 -12.57 44.88
C VAL A 121 32.24 -12.42 45.08
N LEU A 122 32.91 -11.64 44.23
CA LEU A 122 34.35 -11.39 44.34
C LEU A 122 34.72 -10.66 45.62
N ALA A 123 33.93 -9.66 46.04
CA ALA A 123 34.14 -8.94 47.30
C ALA A 123 33.98 -9.86 48.53
N SER A 124 32.98 -10.76 48.51
CA SER A 124 32.79 -11.75 49.58
C SER A 124 33.95 -12.76 49.65
N LEU A 125 34.46 -13.18 48.49
CA LEU A 125 35.62 -14.05 48.40
C LEU A 125 36.88 -13.36 48.94
N ASP A 126 37.10 -12.10 48.56
CA ASP A 126 38.24 -11.29 49.02
C ASP A 126 38.24 -11.13 50.55
N ALA A 127 37.08 -10.78 51.13
CA ALA A 127 36.93 -10.72 52.58
C ALA A 127 37.21 -12.07 53.27
N SER A 128 36.73 -13.17 52.70
CA SER A 128 36.95 -14.51 53.25
C SER A 128 38.43 -14.91 53.22
N LEU A 129 39.12 -14.63 52.10
CA LEU A 129 40.55 -14.88 51.95
C LEU A 129 41.38 -13.98 52.87
N GLY A 130 41.01 -12.71 53.01
CA GLY A 130 41.66 -11.78 53.94
C GLY A 130 41.58 -12.26 55.39
N ASN A 131 40.41 -12.73 55.82
CA ASN A 131 40.23 -13.31 57.16
C ASN A 131 41.05 -14.59 57.36
N ALA A 132 41.08 -15.48 56.35
CA ALA A 132 41.88 -16.71 56.40
C ALA A 132 43.38 -16.40 56.50
N LEU A 133 43.89 -15.46 55.71
CA LEU A 133 45.28 -15.01 55.77
C LEU A 133 45.62 -14.38 57.13
N ALA A 134 44.75 -13.52 57.67
CA ALA A 134 44.95 -12.92 58.98
C ALA A 134 45.03 -13.98 60.10
N ALA A 135 44.20 -15.02 60.04
CA ALA A 135 44.25 -16.13 60.97
C ALA A 135 45.58 -16.91 60.86
N VAL A 136 46.06 -17.17 59.64
CA VAL A 136 47.37 -17.81 59.40
C VAL A 136 48.52 -16.97 59.94
N HIS A 137 48.53 -15.66 59.68
CA HIS A 137 49.55 -14.75 60.22
C HIS A 137 49.59 -14.78 61.75
N LYS A 138 48.42 -14.65 62.40
CA LYS A 138 48.31 -14.72 63.85
C LYS A 138 48.80 -16.06 64.41
N GLY A 139 48.44 -17.18 63.77
CA GLY A 139 48.93 -18.50 64.16
C GLY A 139 50.46 -18.65 64.04
N ARG A 140 51.06 -18.05 63.00
CA ARG A 140 52.52 -18.03 62.83
C ARG A 140 53.22 -17.17 63.88
N GLU A 141 52.67 -16.01 64.22
CA GLU A 141 53.21 -15.12 65.26
C GLU A 141 53.18 -15.80 66.63
N GLN A 142 52.08 -16.48 66.98
CA GLN A 142 51.95 -17.25 68.22
C GLN A 142 52.98 -18.38 68.30
N LEU A 143 53.15 -19.14 67.21
CA LEU A 143 54.17 -20.19 67.16
C LEU A 143 55.59 -19.63 67.32
N ALA A 144 55.88 -18.49 66.69
CA ALA A 144 57.17 -17.83 66.84
C ALA A 144 57.41 -17.35 68.28
N SER A 145 56.38 -16.80 68.96
CA SER A 145 56.49 -16.41 70.37
C SER A 145 56.67 -17.61 71.31
N ASP A 146 55.99 -18.73 71.03
CA ASP A 146 56.12 -19.96 71.82
C ASP A 146 57.52 -20.57 71.68
N LEU A 147 58.08 -20.58 70.46
CA LEU A 147 59.45 -21.03 70.21
C LEU A 147 60.49 -20.12 70.90
N SER A 148 60.25 -18.82 70.97
CA SER A 148 61.14 -17.87 71.67
C SER A 148 61.04 -17.96 73.20
N SER A 149 59.86 -18.29 73.75
CA SER A 149 59.67 -18.42 75.20
C SER A 149 60.17 -19.77 75.73
N ASN A 150 60.04 -20.84 74.94
CA ASN A 150 60.49 -22.19 75.30
C ASN A 150 61.99 -22.43 75.04
N GLY A 151 62.69 -21.45 74.43
CA GLY A 151 64.12 -21.50 74.13
C GLY A 151 65.06 -20.99 75.22
N ALA A 152 64.57 -20.56 76.39
CA ALA A 152 65.43 -20.12 77.50
C ALA A 152 65.97 -21.34 78.28
N PRO A 153 67.29 -21.63 78.26
CA PRO A 153 67.82 -22.74 79.02
C PRO A 153 67.87 -22.36 80.50
N ALA A 154 67.31 -23.25 81.33
CA ALA A 154 67.52 -23.30 82.76
C ALA A 154 69.02 -23.41 83.07
N THR A 155 69.69 -22.27 83.26
CA THR A 155 71.04 -22.24 83.83
C THR A 155 70.91 -22.19 85.35
N ARG A 156 71.24 -23.33 85.97
CA ARG A 156 71.30 -23.58 87.41
C ARG A 156 72.25 -22.61 88.14
N ALA A 157 71.90 -22.30 89.39
CA ALA A 157 72.78 -22.37 90.57
C ALA A 157 71.83 -22.43 91.80
N ARG A 158 71.62 -23.55 92.51
CA ARG A 158 72.55 -24.32 93.37
C ARG A 158 73.44 -23.44 94.25
N SER A 159 72.94 -23.08 95.43
CA SER A 159 73.53 -23.29 96.78
C SER A 159 72.90 -22.31 97.77
#